data_AF-A0A1G8G1F2-F1
#
_entry.id   AF-A0A1G8G1F2-F1
#
_cell.length_a   1.000
_cell.length_b   1.000
_cell.length_c   1.000
_cell.angle_alpha   90.00
_cell.angle_beta   90.00
_cell.angle_gamma   90.00
#
_symmetry.space_group_name_H-M   'P 1'
#
loop_
_entity.id
_entity.type
_entity.pdbx_description
1 polymer ?
#
loop_
_entity_poly.entity_id
_entity_poly.type
_entity_poly.pdbx_seq_one_letter_code
_entity_poly.pdbx_strand_id
1 'polypeptide(L)'
;MHTLASLREKLMLEWTYHSNAIEGNTLTLRETKVVLEGITVGGKSLREHFEATNHRDAILYVEEIVAKNEALSEWYDGATQMHPVERAVELHTRFVKIHPFIGGNGRTGRLLLNFELMKAGYPPAIIQKEDRLEYYDSLDEACVSGDYSSITQLVANSVQRSLDTYLSVLRLRNN
;
A
#
# COMPACT_ATOMS: atom_id res chain seq x y z
N MET A 1 16.91 28.52 -5.99
CA MET A 1 15.90 27.47 -6.31
C MET A 1 16.53 26.16 -6.78
N HIS A 2 17.64 26.15 -7.54
CA HIS A 2 18.28 24.90 -8.03
C HIS A 2 18.90 23.98 -6.96
N THR A 3 19.41 24.52 -5.85
CA THR A 3 20.22 23.74 -4.88
C THR A 3 19.42 22.76 -4.02
N LEU A 4 18.17 23.09 -3.67
CA LEU A 4 17.30 22.22 -2.87
C LEU A 4 16.73 21.06 -3.71
N ALA A 5 16.34 21.34 -4.95
CA ALA A 5 15.89 20.30 -5.88
C ALA A 5 17.01 19.29 -6.18
N SER A 6 18.23 19.75 -6.44
CA SER A 6 19.39 18.87 -6.66
C SER A 6 19.78 18.05 -5.42
N LEU A 7 19.56 18.59 -4.22
CA LEU A 7 19.80 17.87 -2.98
C LEU A 7 18.73 16.79 -2.74
N ARG A 8 17.45 17.12 -2.99
CA ARG A 8 16.34 16.17 -2.90
C ARG A 8 16.49 15.03 -3.88
N GLU A 9 16.79 15.30 -5.15
CA GLU A 9 17.07 14.26 -6.15
C GLU A 9 18.21 13.34 -5.73
N LYS A 10 19.29 13.92 -5.20
CA LYS A 10 20.43 13.14 -4.69
C LYS A 10 20.01 12.23 -3.54
N LEU A 11 19.27 12.75 -2.56
CA LEU A 11 18.81 11.98 -1.40
C LEU A 11 17.83 10.87 -1.80
N MET A 12 16.89 11.15 -2.71
CA MET A 12 15.97 10.14 -3.25
C MET A 12 16.72 9.03 -3.99
N LEU A 13 17.72 9.39 -4.79
CA LEU A 13 18.56 8.45 -5.51
C LEU A 13 19.35 7.56 -4.53
N GLU A 14 20.01 8.16 -3.53
CA GLU A 14 20.77 7.42 -2.52
C GLU A 14 19.88 6.50 -1.69
N TRP A 15 18.69 6.97 -1.28
CA TRP A 15 17.72 6.16 -0.54
C TRP A 15 17.22 4.98 -1.38
N THR A 16 16.82 5.24 -2.63
CA THR A 16 16.36 4.20 -3.56
C THR A 16 17.42 3.16 -3.84
N TYR A 17 18.67 3.59 -4.03
CA TYR A 17 19.80 2.68 -4.22
C TYR A 17 20.05 1.81 -2.97
N HIS A 18 20.21 2.42 -1.80
CA HIS A 18 20.58 1.69 -0.59
C HIS A 18 19.49 0.73 -0.11
N SER A 19 18.21 1.13 -0.17
CA SER A 19 17.11 0.28 0.29
C SER A 19 16.95 -0.97 -0.57
N ASN A 20 17.13 -0.85 -1.89
CA ASN A 20 17.03 -2.00 -2.79
C ASN A 20 18.29 -2.88 -2.71
N ALA A 21 19.48 -2.29 -2.55
CA ALA A 21 20.74 -3.04 -2.44
C ALA A 21 20.79 -3.96 -1.20
N ILE A 22 20.15 -3.56 -0.09
CA ILE A 22 20.01 -4.37 1.13
C ILE A 22 19.22 -5.66 0.86
N GLU A 23 18.24 -5.60 -0.04
CA GLU A 23 17.35 -6.72 -0.40
C GLU A 23 17.90 -7.56 -1.57
N GLY A 24 19.15 -7.33 -1.97
CA GLY A 24 19.84 -8.10 -3.00
C GLY A 24 19.76 -7.55 -4.42
N ASN A 25 19.22 -6.35 -4.62
CA ASN A 25 19.29 -5.65 -5.91
C ASN A 25 20.76 -5.30 -6.22
N THR A 26 21.21 -5.58 -7.44
CA THR A 26 22.63 -5.48 -7.83
C THR A 26 22.95 -4.21 -8.62
N LEU A 27 21.97 -3.33 -8.88
CA LEU A 27 22.20 -2.05 -9.56
C LEU A 27 23.21 -1.23 -8.75
N THR A 28 24.19 -0.65 -9.43
CA THR A 28 25.06 0.38 -8.87
C THR A 28 24.32 1.71 -8.80
N LEU A 29 24.80 2.64 -7.97
CA LEU A 29 24.20 3.98 -7.84
C LEU A 29 24.03 4.71 -9.20
N ARG A 30 24.98 4.53 -10.12
CA ARG A 30 24.91 5.09 -11.48
C ARG A 30 23.84 4.40 -12.32
N GLU A 31 23.74 3.08 -12.24
CA GLU A 31 22.72 2.32 -12.95
C GLU A 31 21.32 2.64 -12.41
N THR A 32 21.14 2.71 -11.07
CA THR A 32 19.90 3.18 -10.45
C THR A 32 19.49 4.54 -11.00
N LYS A 33 20.42 5.51 -11.10
CA LYS A 33 20.11 6.82 -11.66
C LYS A 33 19.58 6.73 -13.11
N VAL A 34 20.27 5.97 -13.96
CA VAL A 34 19.88 5.76 -15.36
C VAL A 34 18.49 5.10 -15.46
N VAL A 35 18.20 4.14 -14.57
CA VAL A 35 16.86 3.52 -14.47
C VAL A 35 15.80 4.53 -14.06
N LEU A 36 16.08 5.39 -13.08
CA LEU A 36 15.12 6.43 -12.65
C LEU A 36 14.86 7.48 -13.74
N GLU A 37 15.76 7.63 -14.72
CA GLU A 37 15.58 8.46 -15.93
C GLU A 37 14.79 7.73 -17.03
N GLY A 38 14.37 6.48 -16.79
CA GLY A 38 13.56 5.67 -17.72
C GLY A 38 14.38 4.86 -18.72
N ILE A 39 15.70 4.76 -18.53
CA ILE A 39 16.62 4.05 -19.44
C ILE A 39 16.94 2.66 -18.87
N THR A 40 16.87 1.63 -19.71
CA THR A 40 17.23 0.26 -19.33
C THR A 40 18.74 0.03 -19.40
N VAL A 41 19.27 -0.71 -18.42
CA VAL A 41 20.68 -1.07 -18.24
C VAL A 41 20.90 -2.52 -18.65
N GLY A 42 21.81 -2.73 -19.60
CA GLY A 42 22.19 -4.07 -20.08
C GLY A 42 22.85 -4.92 -18.99
N GLY A 43 22.50 -6.21 -18.93
CA GLY A 43 23.08 -7.16 -17.97
C GLY A 43 22.42 -7.16 -16.59
N LYS A 44 21.36 -6.36 -16.39
CA LYS A 44 20.55 -6.30 -15.17
C LYS A 44 19.13 -6.77 -15.46
N SER A 45 18.48 -7.39 -14.47
CA SER A 45 17.13 -7.92 -14.67
C SER A 45 16.11 -6.79 -14.75
N LEU A 46 15.05 -6.94 -15.56
CA LEU A 46 13.94 -5.97 -15.58
C LEU A 46 13.29 -5.82 -14.19
N ARG A 47 13.32 -6.89 -13.39
CA ARG A 47 12.89 -6.88 -12.00
C ARG A 47 13.65 -5.82 -11.19
N GLU A 48 14.97 -5.80 -11.24
CA GLU A 48 15.78 -4.80 -10.51
C GLU A 48 15.50 -3.36 -10.97
N HIS A 49 15.14 -3.18 -12.25
CA HIS A 49 14.77 -1.87 -12.77
C HIS A 49 13.41 -1.40 -12.24
N PHE A 50 12.44 -2.30 -12.21
CA PHE A 50 11.13 -2.02 -11.63
C PHE A 50 11.22 -1.77 -10.12
N GLU A 51 12.10 -2.47 -9.40
CA GLU A 51 12.36 -2.23 -7.98
C GLU A 51 12.84 -0.80 -7.69
N ALA A 52 13.79 -0.30 -8.48
CA ALA A 52 14.25 1.08 -8.34
C ALA A 52 13.15 2.09 -8.69
N THR A 53 12.42 1.86 -9.79
CA THR A 53 11.36 2.77 -10.27
C THR A 53 10.20 2.84 -9.26
N ASN A 54 9.73 1.69 -8.78
CA ASN A 54 8.60 1.59 -7.85
C ASN A 54 8.95 2.20 -6.47
N HIS A 55 10.18 2.02 -6.00
CA HIS A 55 10.63 2.64 -4.76
C HIS A 55 10.71 4.16 -4.86
N ARG A 56 11.17 4.72 -6.00
CA ARG A 56 11.11 6.17 -6.26
C ARG A 56 9.66 6.67 -6.19
N ASP A 57 8.74 5.98 -6.84
CA ASP A 57 7.33 6.41 -6.88
C ASP A 57 6.68 6.33 -5.48
N ALA A 58 7.08 5.37 -4.64
CA ALA A 58 6.70 5.31 -3.23
C ALA A 58 7.25 6.49 -2.42
N ILE A 59 8.51 6.89 -2.64
CA ILE A 59 9.09 8.08 -2.00
C ILE A 59 8.32 9.32 -2.45
N LEU A 60 8.05 9.48 -3.75
CA LEU A 60 7.30 10.62 -4.29
C LEU A 60 5.90 10.72 -3.66
N TYR A 61 5.22 9.59 -3.47
CA TYR A 61 3.92 9.53 -2.78
C TYR A 61 4.03 9.99 -1.32
N VAL A 62 5.04 9.52 -0.58
CA VAL A 62 5.27 9.93 0.81
C VAL A 62 5.66 11.42 0.90
N GLU A 63 6.53 11.89 0.01
CA GLU A 63 6.94 13.29 -0.04
C GLU A 63 5.78 14.22 -0.44
N GLU A 64 4.87 13.77 -1.30
CA GLU A 64 3.65 14.51 -1.63
C GLU A 64 2.76 14.68 -0.38
N ILE A 65 2.55 13.60 0.39
CA ILE A 65 1.80 13.64 1.65
C ILE A 65 2.43 14.63 2.65
N VAL A 66 3.76 14.64 2.75
CA VAL A 66 4.48 15.51 3.69
C VAL A 66 4.51 16.98 3.23
N ALA A 67 4.72 17.23 1.93
CA ALA A 67 4.91 18.59 1.39
C ALA A 67 3.63 19.44 1.46
N LYS A 68 2.45 18.82 1.50
CA LYS A 68 1.18 19.52 1.66
C LYS A 68 0.88 19.90 3.11
N ASN A 69 1.76 19.57 4.07
CA ASN A 69 1.57 19.73 5.52
C ASN A 69 0.25 19.11 6.01
N GLU A 70 -0.22 18.13 5.26
CA GLU A 70 -1.30 17.26 5.63
C GLU A 70 -0.73 16.25 6.62
N ALA A 71 -1.33 16.10 7.79
CA ALA A 71 -1.41 14.73 8.33
C ALA A 71 -2.00 13.90 7.19
N LEU A 72 -1.41 12.76 6.77
CA LEU A 72 -1.89 11.68 5.86
C LEU A 72 -3.17 11.82 4.96
N SER A 73 -3.74 13.02 4.73
CA SER A 73 -5.17 13.18 5.02
C SER A 73 -5.89 14.39 4.39
N GLU A 74 -5.48 15.03 3.28
CA GLU A 74 -6.48 15.74 2.44
C GLU A 74 -7.49 14.72 1.89
N TRP A 75 -7.02 13.53 1.52
CA TRP A 75 -7.92 12.40 1.18
C TRP A 75 -8.79 12.01 2.38
N TYR A 76 -8.24 12.03 3.59
CA TYR A 76 -8.97 11.58 4.78
C TYR A 76 -10.08 12.56 5.17
N ASP A 77 -9.92 13.86 4.92
CA ASP A 77 -10.99 14.83 5.15
C ASP A 77 -12.21 14.51 4.26
N GLY A 78 -11.99 14.13 2.99
CA GLY A 78 -13.06 13.61 2.13
C GLY A 78 -13.54 12.20 2.51
N ALA A 79 -12.62 11.34 2.95
CA ALA A 79 -12.92 9.96 3.33
C ALA A 79 -13.48 9.80 4.76
N THR A 80 -13.50 10.85 5.57
CA THR A 80 -14.19 10.83 6.88
C THR A 80 -15.69 10.59 6.73
N GLN A 81 -16.25 10.96 5.58
CA GLN A 81 -17.64 10.68 5.22
C GLN A 81 -17.87 9.23 4.74
N MET A 82 -16.81 8.52 4.37
CA MET A 82 -16.89 7.10 4.01
C MET A 82 -17.08 6.25 5.26
N HIS A 83 -17.78 5.12 5.09
CA HIS A 83 -17.82 4.14 6.15
C HIS A 83 -16.39 3.65 6.46
N PRO A 84 -15.99 3.44 7.73
CA PRO A 84 -14.60 3.08 8.05
C PRO A 84 -14.06 1.84 7.31
N VAL A 85 -14.93 0.88 6.99
CA VAL A 85 -14.57 -0.28 6.16
C VAL A 85 -14.21 0.11 4.74
N GLU A 86 -14.98 1.00 4.10
CA GLU A 86 -14.72 1.48 2.74
C GLU A 86 -13.39 2.25 2.70
N ARG A 87 -13.17 3.11 3.69
CA ARG A 87 -11.91 3.87 3.81
C ARG A 87 -10.69 2.96 3.96
N ALA A 88 -10.79 1.91 4.78
CA ALA A 88 -9.73 0.92 4.94
C ALA A 88 -9.46 0.13 3.65
N VAL A 89 -10.52 -0.20 2.90
CA VAL A 89 -10.44 -0.89 1.60
C VAL A 89 -9.80 -0.01 0.55
N GLU A 90 -10.13 1.27 0.50
CA GLU A 90 -9.54 2.19 -0.46
C GLU A 90 -8.06 2.41 -0.17
N LEU A 91 -7.68 2.64 1.09
CA LEU A 91 -6.27 2.76 1.51
C LEU A 91 -5.47 1.51 1.11
N HIS A 92 -6.01 0.33 1.42
CA HIS A 92 -5.43 -0.95 1.03
C HIS A 92 -5.22 -1.04 -0.47
N THR A 93 -6.28 -0.79 -1.26
CA THR A 93 -6.27 -1.05 -2.70
C THR A 93 -5.37 -0.05 -3.42
N ARG A 94 -5.37 1.22 -3.00
CA ARG A 94 -4.43 2.22 -3.51
C ARG A 94 -2.98 1.83 -3.26
N PHE A 95 -2.67 1.37 -2.04
CA PHE A 95 -1.32 0.91 -1.71
C PHE A 95 -0.90 -0.32 -2.53
N VAL A 96 -1.75 -1.35 -2.61
CA VAL A 96 -1.45 -2.58 -3.35
C VAL A 96 -1.29 -2.32 -4.85
N LYS A 97 -2.07 -1.37 -5.40
CA LYS A 97 -1.99 -0.93 -6.80
C LYS A 97 -0.67 -0.24 -7.15
N ILE A 98 -0.06 0.50 -6.21
CA ILE A 98 1.28 1.10 -6.40
C ILE A 98 2.35 0.01 -6.52
N HIS A 99 2.16 -1.13 -5.84
CA HIS A 99 3.09 -2.25 -5.79
C HIS A 99 4.56 -1.84 -5.51
N PRO A 100 4.82 -1.07 -4.44
CA PRO A 100 6.10 -0.39 -4.22
C PRO A 100 7.27 -1.34 -3.92
N PHE A 101 6.98 -2.57 -3.49
CA PHE A 101 7.98 -3.55 -3.10
C PHE A 101 8.00 -4.76 -4.05
N ILE A 102 9.11 -5.49 -4.03
CA ILE A 102 9.29 -6.78 -4.72
C ILE A 102 8.31 -7.84 -4.23
N GLY A 103 8.08 -7.81 -2.93
CA GLY A 103 7.31 -8.81 -2.22
C GLY A 103 6.89 -8.25 -0.87
N GLY A 104 5.71 -8.66 -0.41
CA GLY A 104 5.14 -8.13 0.82
C GLY A 104 4.11 -7.02 0.65
N ASN A 105 3.85 -6.52 -0.56
CA ASN A 105 2.78 -5.53 -0.80
C ASN A 105 1.43 -5.97 -0.25
N GLY A 106 1.04 -7.23 -0.46
CA GLY A 106 -0.20 -7.74 0.13
C GLY A 106 -0.18 -7.77 1.67
N ARG A 107 0.97 -8.06 2.29
CA ARG A 107 1.10 -8.06 3.77
C ARG A 107 1.02 -6.64 4.30
N THR A 108 1.76 -5.70 3.72
CA THR A 108 1.74 -4.29 4.10
C THR A 108 0.37 -3.67 3.83
N GLY A 109 -0.26 -3.99 2.71
CA GLY A 109 -1.62 -3.54 2.39
C GLY A 109 -2.64 -3.99 3.43
N ARG A 110 -2.63 -5.27 3.83
CA ARG A 110 -3.52 -5.77 4.90
C ARG A 110 -3.20 -5.20 6.27
N LEU A 111 -1.94 -4.88 6.56
CA LEU A 111 -1.57 -4.16 7.78
C LEU A 111 -2.13 -2.74 7.78
N LEU A 112 -2.03 -2.01 6.67
CA LEU A 112 -2.60 -0.67 6.52
C LEU A 112 -4.13 -0.69 6.60
N LEU A 113 -4.77 -1.69 6.02
CA LEU A 113 -6.21 -1.95 6.16
C LEU A 113 -6.61 -2.06 7.63
N ASN A 114 -5.93 -2.94 8.37
CA ASN A 114 -6.25 -3.18 9.77
C ASN A 114 -5.90 -1.99 10.67
N PHE A 115 -4.83 -1.26 10.34
CA PHE A 115 -4.50 0.00 11.01
C PHE A 115 -5.67 0.99 10.93
N GLU A 116 -6.25 1.16 9.74
CA GLU A 116 -7.37 2.08 9.54
C GLU A 116 -8.64 1.62 10.27
N LEU A 117 -8.98 0.33 10.21
CA LEU A 117 -10.11 -0.24 10.95
C LEU A 117 -9.96 -0.04 12.46
N MET A 118 -8.79 -0.37 13.01
CA MET A 118 -8.53 -0.28 14.45
C MET A 118 -8.51 1.17 14.94
N LYS A 119 -7.99 2.11 14.13
CA LYS A 119 -8.07 3.54 14.42
C LYS A 119 -9.52 4.02 14.55
N ALA A 120 -10.45 3.41 13.81
CA ALA A 120 -11.88 3.69 13.87
C ALA A 120 -12.64 2.85 14.93
N GLY A 121 -11.95 2.04 15.75
CA GLY A 121 -12.57 1.22 16.80
C GLY A 121 -13.14 -0.12 16.33
N TYR A 122 -12.90 -0.52 15.09
CA TYR A 122 -13.31 -1.82 14.56
C TYR A 122 -12.27 -2.90 14.91
N PRO A 123 -12.67 -4.16 15.06
CA PRO A 123 -11.71 -5.25 15.13
C PRO A 123 -10.99 -5.42 13.78
N PRO A 124 -9.79 -6.04 13.77
CA PRO A 124 -9.09 -6.32 12.54
C PRO A 124 -9.91 -7.23 11.63
N ALA A 125 -9.86 -6.98 10.32
CA ALA A 125 -10.39 -7.87 9.31
C ALA A 125 -9.40 -9.02 9.05
N ILE A 126 -9.79 -10.23 9.46
CA ILE A 126 -9.01 -11.45 9.17
C ILE A 126 -9.54 -12.08 7.89
N ILE A 127 -8.89 -11.78 6.76
CA ILE A 127 -9.14 -12.44 5.48
C ILE A 127 -8.56 -13.86 5.55
N GLN A 128 -9.43 -14.87 5.40
CA GLN A 128 -9.03 -16.27 5.55
C GLN A 128 -8.32 -16.78 4.30
N LYS A 129 -7.51 -17.83 4.43
CA LYS A 129 -6.78 -18.38 3.28
C LYS A 129 -7.73 -19.01 2.25
N GLU A 130 -8.89 -19.47 2.72
CA GLU A 130 -10.00 -20.00 1.93
C GLU A 130 -10.57 -18.93 0.99
N ASP A 131 -10.57 -17.67 1.44
CA ASP A 131 -11.05 -16.51 0.69
C ASP A 131 -9.98 -15.94 -0.28
N ARG A 132 -8.83 -16.63 -0.45
CA ARG A 132 -7.69 -16.11 -1.24
C ARG A 132 -8.08 -15.76 -2.68
N LEU A 133 -8.85 -16.64 -3.33
CA LEU A 133 -9.24 -16.42 -4.73
C LEU A 133 -10.15 -15.19 -4.85
N GLU A 134 -11.21 -15.13 -4.05
CA GLU A 134 -12.14 -13.99 -3.95
C GLU A 134 -11.40 -12.67 -3.64
N TYR A 135 -10.41 -12.72 -2.75
CA TYR A 135 -9.58 -11.56 -2.42
C TYR A 135 -8.78 -11.04 -3.61
N TYR A 136 -8.17 -11.91 -4.43
CA TYR A 136 -7.42 -11.46 -5.61
C TYR A 136 -8.37 -10.99 -6.73
N ASP A 137 -9.45 -11.74 -6.99
CA ASP A 137 -10.42 -11.40 -8.03
C ASP A 137 -11.07 -10.03 -7.77
N SER A 138 -11.41 -9.74 -6.50
CA SER A 138 -11.97 -8.44 -6.12
C SER A 138 -10.98 -7.27 -6.20
N LEU A 139 -9.68 -7.53 -6.04
CA LEU A 139 -8.64 -6.51 -6.26
C LEU A 139 -8.41 -6.25 -7.75
N ASP A 140 -8.44 -7.29 -8.57
CA ASP A 140 -8.31 -7.18 -10.01
C ASP A 140 -9.50 -6.39 -10.59
N GLU A 141 -10.72 -6.70 -10.14
CA GLU A 141 -11.93 -5.93 -10.48
C GLU A 141 -11.77 -4.46 -10.11
N ALA A 142 -11.41 -4.15 -8.86
CA ALA A 142 -11.21 -2.78 -8.41
C ALA A 142 -10.11 -2.05 -9.21
N CYS A 143 -9.08 -2.76 -9.68
CA CYS A 143 -8.04 -2.17 -10.51
C CYS A 143 -8.50 -1.86 -11.94
N VAL A 144 -9.35 -2.70 -12.53
CA VAL A 144 -9.81 -2.61 -13.92
C VAL A 144 -11.00 -1.65 -14.07
N SER A 145 -12.03 -1.81 -13.24
CA SER A 145 -13.29 -1.05 -13.35
C SER A 145 -13.34 0.16 -12.43
N GLY A 146 -12.52 0.20 -11.38
CA GLY A 146 -12.66 1.16 -10.30
C GLY A 146 -13.83 0.86 -9.36
N ASP A 147 -14.47 -0.31 -9.48
CA ASP A 147 -15.53 -0.76 -8.59
C ASP A 147 -14.93 -1.47 -7.37
N TYR A 148 -15.13 -0.88 -6.19
CA TYR A 148 -14.62 -1.40 -4.92
C TYR A 148 -15.63 -2.29 -4.17
N SER A 149 -16.81 -2.54 -4.74
CA SER A 149 -17.92 -3.20 -4.04
C SER A 149 -17.55 -4.60 -3.56
N SER A 150 -16.95 -5.43 -4.42
CA SER A 150 -16.59 -6.81 -4.11
C SER A 150 -15.56 -6.91 -2.97
N ILE A 151 -14.49 -6.11 -3.03
CA ILE A 151 -13.45 -6.10 -1.98
C ILE A 151 -14.00 -5.51 -0.68
N THR A 152 -14.89 -4.52 -0.75
CA THR A 152 -15.56 -3.94 0.42
C THR A 152 -16.43 -4.97 1.13
N GLN A 153 -17.22 -5.75 0.38
CA GLN A 153 -18.06 -6.80 0.93
C GLN A 153 -17.24 -7.90 1.61
N LEU A 154 -16.14 -8.34 0.99
CA LEU A 154 -15.24 -9.34 1.57
C LEU A 154 -14.63 -8.86 2.91
N VAL A 155 -14.18 -7.61 2.96
CA VAL A 155 -13.62 -7.02 4.19
C VAL A 155 -14.70 -6.85 5.25
N ALA A 156 -15.91 -6.40 4.89
CA ALA A 156 -17.04 -6.28 5.81
C ALA A 156 -17.41 -7.63 6.45
N ASN A 157 -17.48 -8.70 5.65
CA ASN A 157 -17.71 -10.07 6.14
C ASN A 157 -16.61 -10.51 7.12
N SER A 158 -15.35 -10.16 6.83
CA SER A 158 -14.19 -10.48 7.68
C SER A 158 -14.22 -9.73 9.03
N VAL A 159 -14.65 -8.47 9.02
CA VAL A 159 -14.90 -7.68 10.24
C VAL A 159 -16.02 -8.29 11.06
N GLN A 160 -17.14 -8.68 10.42
CA GLN A 160 -18.29 -9.26 11.10
C GLN A 160 -17.94 -10.59 11.80
N ARG A 161 -17.21 -11.48 11.12
CA ARG A 161 -16.69 -12.73 11.74
C ARG A 161 -15.82 -12.45 12.98
N SER A 162 -15.01 -11.40 12.91
CA SER A 162 -14.15 -11.00 14.03
C SER A 162 -14.97 -10.44 15.20
N LEU A 163 -15.93 -9.55 14.93
CA LEU A 163 -16.89 -9.07 15.94
C LEU A 163 -17.66 -10.20 16.61
N ASP A 164 -18.18 -11.14 15.82
CA ASP A 164 -18.92 -12.30 16.33
C ASP A 164 -18.08 -13.13 17.31
N THR A 165 -16.80 -13.28 17.01
CA THR A 165 -15.85 -13.95 17.90
C THR A 165 -15.75 -13.22 19.25
N TYR A 166 -15.56 -11.89 19.23
CA TYR A 166 -15.51 -11.07 20.46
C TYR A 166 -16.82 -11.15 21.26
N LEU A 167 -17.97 -11.01 20.59
CA LEU A 167 -19.29 -11.05 21.23
C LEU A 167 -19.61 -12.41 21.85
N SER A 168 -19.13 -13.50 21.22
CA SER A 168 -19.29 -14.86 21.75
C SER A 168 -18.57 -15.05 23.08
N VAL A 169 -17.37 -14.47 23.23
CA VAL A 169 -16.57 -14.51 24.46
C VAL A 169 -17.20 -13.68 25.57
N LEU A 170 -17.78 -12.52 25.21
CA LEU A 170 -18.44 -11.62 26.17
C LEU A 170 -19.83 -12.12 26.60
N ARG A 171 -20.30 -13.28 26.10
CA ARG A 171 -21.67 -13.80 26.32
C ARG A 171 -22.77 -12.82 25.92
N LEU A 172 -22.47 -11.85 25.07
CA LEU A 172 -23.42 -10.85 24.58
C LEU A 172 -24.26 -11.37 23.42
N ARG A 173 -23.90 -12.52 22.86
CA ARG A 173 -24.71 -13.25 21.90
C ARG A 173 -25.32 -14.48 22.58
N ASN A 174 -26.42 -14.25 23.29
CA ASN A 174 -27.36 -15.31 23.67
C ASN A 174 -28.57 -15.22 22.74
N ASN A 175 -28.81 -16.32 22.02
CA ASN A 175 -29.90 -16.61 21.07
C ASN A 175 -29.70 -16.08 19.65
#